data_AF-A0A954G1W7-F1
#
_entry.id   AF-A0A954G1W7-F1
#
_cell.length_a   1.000
_cell.length_b   1.000
_cell.length_c   1.000
_cell.angle_alpha   90.00
_cell.angle_beta   90.00
_cell.angle_gamma   90.00
#
_symmetry.space_group_name_H-M   'P 1'
#
loop_
_entity.id
_entity.type
_entity.pdbx_description
1 polymer ?
#
loop_
_entity_poly.entity_id
_entity_poly.type
_entity_poly.pdbx_seq_one_letter_code
_entity_poly.pdbx_strand_id
1 'polypeptide(L)'
;MNSFSDTPSIRKLRVYSLDPSMAIQLDNFEISTSELSIRWEELEAGPVGEYLQVIDIDPASRRLYSPVDLNSRSSLANNGHTPSLSNPQFHQQMVYAVAMKTIENFERILGRRMLWRERYIDEEGGYIRETEKRFVPQLRIYPHAIRQDNAYYSPAKVALLFGYFNAQTNDPREELPGGLVFTCLSYDIIAHETTHAILDGINRRLLDSVSNPDMLAFHEALSDIVAIFQHFSIPHLLNDQIQKTRGNLQKNNLLAQLAAQFARSTGRGSALRNALGQFDEFGNRQAPNPKELGRTTEPHARGAILVAAVFDAFIRIFENRVRDLRRLATNGTGILPDGDIHPDLTNRFAEEATHAAERVLRICIRAIDYLPPLDITFGDYLRALITADSDLYPNDAAKYRIAFIEAFRARGIFPHDVNNLGEESLHWVRFKERNWDPQTLNRFLPPRNLMRSMAGLYQAEGGMSELADHLVSKEDEW
;
A
#
# COMPACT_ATOMS: atom_id res chain seq x y z
N MET A 1 -27.40 0.93 32.71
CA MET A 1 -26.06 0.60 33.21
C MET A 1 -25.18 0.37 32.00
N ASN A 2 -24.26 1.29 31.68
CA ASN A 2 -23.24 1.02 30.67
C ASN A 2 -22.30 -0.01 31.26
N SER A 3 -22.39 -1.27 30.84
CA SER A 3 -21.37 -2.26 31.13
C SER A 3 -20.10 -1.80 30.40
N PHE A 4 -19.14 -1.26 31.13
CA PHE A 4 -17.76 -1.24 30.64
C PHE A 4 -17.41 -2.70 30.36
N SER A 5 -17.14 -3.04 29.10
CA SER A 5 -16.69 -4.39 28.76
C SER A 5 -15.29 -4.58 29.35
N ASP A 6 -15.11 -5.59 30.20
CA ASP A 6 -13.78 -5.96 30.73
C ASP A 6 -12.84 -6.51 29.64
N THR A 7 -13.33 -6.64 28.40
CA THR A 7 -12.53 -7.01 27.24
C THR A 7 -11.62 -5.85 26.84
N PRO A 8 -10.29 -6.09 26.71
CA PRO A 8 -9.37 -5.06 26.23
C PRO A 8 -9.76 -4.63 24.82
N SER A 9 -9.51 -3.36 24.48
CA SER A 9 -9.81 -2.82 23.14
C SER A 9 -8.70 -3.10 22.12
N ILE A 10 -7.49 -3.39 22.60
CA ILE A 10 -6.27 -3.49 21.79
C ILE A 10 -5.49 -4.73 22.20
N ARG A 11 -4.93 -5.42 21.20
CA ARG A 11 -3.88 -6.44 21.33
C ARG A 11 -2.57 -5.86 20.80
N LYS A 12 -1.48 -6.07 21.55
CA LYS A 12 -0.13 -5.73 21.08
C LYS A 12 0.58 -6.98 20.58
N LEU A 13 1.21 -6.89 19.42
CA LEU A 13 1.99 -7.97 18.82
C LEU A 13 3.35 -7.45 18.35
N ARG A 14 4.41 -8.18 18.66
CA ARG A 14 5.74 -7.90 18.15
C ARG A 14 5.84 -8.27 16.67
N VAL A 15 6.51 -7.43 15.90
CA VAL A 15 6.75 -7.60 14.46
C VAL A 15 8.17 -7.18 14.12
N TYR A 16 8.63 -7.57 12.93
CA TYR A 16 9.74 -6.89 12.27
C TYR A 16 9.24 -5.58 11.66
N SER A 17 9.86 -4.44 12.02
CA SER A 17 9.56 -3.12 11.45
C SER A 17 10.45 -2.77 10.27
N LEU A 18 11.58 -3.46 10.15
CA LEU A 18 12.44 -3.47 8.97
C LEU A 18 12.70 -4.91 8.60
N ASP A 19 13.19 -5.12 7.39
CA ASP A 19 13.54 -6.45 6.93
C ASP A 19 14.51 -7.18 7.89
N PRO A 20 14.29 -8.48 8.17
CA PRO A 20 15.05 -9.22 9.17
C PRO A 20 16.59 -9.22 9.02
N SER A 21 17.15 -9.08 7.81
CA SER A 21 18.62 -8.97 7.68
C SER A 21 19.17 -7.71 8.35
N MET A 22 18.36 -6.65 8.44
CA MET A 22 18.73 -5.44 9.18
C MET A 22 18.73 -5.66 10.69
N ALA A 23 17.96 -6.62 11.20
CA ALA A 23 17.95 -7.00 12.61
C ALA A 23 19.27 -7.64 13.07
N ILE A 24 20.14 -8.04 12.14
CA ILE A 24 21.44 -8.65 12.45
C ILE A 24 22.55 -7.58 12.49
N GLN A 25 22.26 -6.33 12.10
CA GLN A 25 23.19 -5.21 12.14
C GLN A 25 23.03 -4.42 13.43
N LEU A 26 24.15 -4.17 14.13
CA LEU A 26 24.15 -3.49 15.44
C LEU A 26 23.44 -2.12 15.38
N ASP A 27 23.71 -1.33 14.34
CA ASP A 27 23.17 0.02 14.16
C ASP A 27 21.65 0.05 13.91
N ASN A 28 21.06 -1.09 13.56
CA ASN A 28 19.65 -1.20 13.20
C ASN A 28 18.86 -2.14 14.15
N PHE A 29 19.52 -2.80 15.10
CA PHE A 29 18.90 -3.80 15.98
C PHE A 29 17.69 -3.23 16.73
N GLU A 30 17.83 -2.05 17.34
CA GLU A 30 16.78 -1.41 18.13
C GLU A 30 15.57 -0.95 17.29
N ILE A 31 15.78 -0.67 16.00
CA ILE A 31 14.72 -0.20 15.09
C ILE A 31 14.16 -1.30 14.18
N SER A 32 14.76 -2.49 14.22
CA SER A 32 14.37 -3.64 13.38
C SER A 32 13.11 -4.35 13.85
N THR A 33 12.71 -4.14 15.11
CA THR A 33 11.50 -4.71 15.69
C THR A 33 10.61 -3.63 16.28
N SER A 34 9.30 -3.87 16.28
CA SER A 34 8.33 -2.96 16.86
C SER A 34 7.15 -3.72 17.45
N GLU A 35 6.34 -3.03 18.26
CA GLU A 35 5.07 -3.54 18.78
C GLU A 35 3.91 -2.85 18.06
N LEU A 36 3.17 -3.62 17.27
CA LEU A 36 1.94 -3.13 16.65
C LEU A 36 0.78 -3.25 17.63
N SER A 37 0.02 -2.16 17.76
CA SER A 37 -1.29 -2.16 18.40
C SER A 37 -2.35 -2.39 17.34
N ILE A 38 -3.06 -3.52 17.47
CA ILE A 38 -4.21 -3.91 16.64
C ILE A 38 -5.46 -4.06 17.51
N ARG A 39 -6.64 -3.98 16.91
CA ARG A 39 -7.93 -4.20 17.55
C ARG A 39 -7.97 -5.54 18.25
N TRP A 40 -8.58 -5.59 19.43
CA TRP A 40 -8.80 -6.85 20.10
C TRP A 40 -9.87 -7.68 19.39
N GLU A 41 -9.56 -8.95 19.19
CA GLU A 41 -10.46 -9.98 18.70
C GLU A 41 -10.21 -11.24 19.52
N GLU A 42 -11.28 -12.00 19.75
CA GLU A 42 -11.17 -13.38 20.21
C GLU A 42 -10.76 -14.24 19.02
N LEU A 43 -9.62 -14.91 19.12
CA LEU A 43 -8.98 -15.63 18.02
C LEU A 43 -8.94 -17.12 18.30
N GLU A 44 -9.22 -17.92 17.28
CA GLU A 44 -8.80 -19.32 17.24
C GLU A 44 -7.33 -19.43 16.85
N ALA A 45 -6.69 -20.58 17.12
CA ALA A 45 -5.29 -20.80 16.77
C ALA A 45 -5.07 -20.81 15.25
N GLY A 46 -3.96 -20.21 14.80
CA GLY A 46 -3.68 -20.00 13.37
C GLY A 46 -4.42 -18.76 12.90
N PRO A 47 -4.11 -17.60 13.50
CA PRO A 47 -5.07 -16.68 14.06
C PRO A 47 -6.25 -16.47 13.12
N VAL A 48 -7.40 -16.97 13.57
CA VAL A 48 -8.66 -16.87 12.84
C VAL A 48 -9.51 -15.85 13.57
N GLY A 49 -9.71 -14.70 12.93
CA GLY A 49 -10.48 -13.57 13.44
C GLY A 49 -11.69 -13.25 12.55
N GLU A 50 -12.24 -12.03 12.66
CA GLU A 50 -13.39 -11.63 11.81
C GLU A 50 -12.96 -11.50 10.34
N TYR A 51 -11.76 -10.96 10.08
CA TYR A 51 -11.29 -10.59 8.74
C TYR A 51 -10.31 -11.57 8.11
N LEU A 52 -9.50 -12.23 8.94
CA LEU A 52 -8.34 -12.97 8.49
C LEU A 52 -8.35 -14.40 9.01
N GLN A 53 -7.82 -15.30 8.20
CA GLN A 53 -7.56 -16.69 8.55
C GLN A 53 -6.13 -17.05 8.14
N VAL A 54 -5.25 -17.35 9.09
CA VAL A 54 -3.86 -17.72 8.79
C VAL A 54 -3.71 -19.23 8.74
N ILE A 55 -3.35 -19.76 7.57
CA ILE A 55 -3.20 -21.19 7.32
C ILE A 55 -1.75 -21.47 6.92
N ASP A 56 -1.00 -22.15 7.78
CA ASP A 56 0.43 -22.36 7.58
C ASP A 56 0.74 -23.77 7.08
N ILE A 57 0.54 -23.96 5.78
CA ILE A 57 0.88 -25.18 5.04
C ILE A 57 2.00 -24.85 4.07
N ASP A 58 3.04 -25.68 4.04
CA ASP A 58 4.13 -25.63 3.08
C ASP A 58 4.05 -26.85 2.14
N PRO A 59 3.45 -26.67 0.95
CA PRO A 59 3.30 -27.75 -0.03
C PRO A 59 4.65 -28.28 -0.52
N ALA A 60 5.65 -27.41 -0.67
CA ALA A 60 6.95 -27.79 -1.19
C ALA A 60 7.71 -28.70 -0.21
N SER A 61 7.55 -28.48 1.09
CA SER A 61 8.12 -29.36 2.12
C SER A 61 7.15 -30.45 2.62
N ARG A 62 5.90 -30.46 2.15
CA ARG A 62 4.80 -31.31 2.66
C ARG A 62 4.62 -31.21 4.17
N ARG A 63 4.67 -29.99 4.70
CA ARG A 63 4.55 -29.72 6.14
C ARG A 63 3.31 -28.90 6.44
N LEU A 64 2.71 -29.22 7.58
CA LEU A 64 1.72 -28.37 8.26
C LEU A 64 2.40 -27.86 9.53
N TYR A 65 2.51 -26.55 9.66
CA TYR A 65 3.10 -25.94 10.86
C TYR A 65 2.04 -25.78 11.95
N SER A 66 2.45 -25.95 13.20
CA SER A 66 1.53 -25.79 14.33
C SER A 66 0.94 -24.37 14.35
N PRO A 67 -0.38 -24.22 14.46
CA PRO A 67 -1.02 -22.92 14.51
C PRO A 67 -0.58 -22.15 15.75
N VAL A 68 -0.36 -20.83 15.61
CA VAL A 68 -0.07 -19.95 16.75
C VAL A 68 -1.34 -19.63 17.53
N ASP A 69 -1.30 -19.81 18.84
CA ASP A 69 -2.38 -19.40 19.75
C ASP A 69 -2.05 -18.05 20.39
N LEU A 70 -2.59 -16.98 19.81
CA LEU A 70 -2.40 -15.63 20.31
C LEU A 70 -3.17 -15.37 21.62
N ASN A 71 -4.16 -16.20 21.95
CA ASN A 71 -4.95 -16.15 23.19
C ASN A 71 -4.29 -16.91 24.36
N SER A 72 -3.20 -17.63 24.11
CA SER A 72 -2.43 -18.28 25.16
C SER A 72 -1.91 -17.29 26.21
N ARG A 73 -1.87 -17.72 27.47
CA ARG A 73 -1.38 -16.88 28.60
C ARG A 73 0.02 -16.32 28.35
N SER A 74 0.90 -17.12 27.73
CA SER A 74 2.25 -16.69 27.37
C SER A 74 2.26 -15.64 26.27
N SER A 75 1.42 -15.78 25.24
CA SER A 75 1.29 -14.76 24.19
C SER A 75 0.77 -13.44 24.76
N LEU A 76 -0.29 -13.49 25.58
CA LEU A 76 -0.87 -12.31 26.20
C LEU A 76 0.09 -11.58 27.14
N ALA A 77 0.90 -12.30 27.91
CA ALA A 77 1.87 -11.70 28.82
C ALA A 77 3.09 -11.07 28.09
N ASN A 78 3.43 -11.56 26.89
CA ASN A 78 4.65 -11.16 26.18
C ASN A 78 4.42 -10.29 24.93
N ASN A 79 3.18 -9.88 24.67
CA ASN A 79 2.79 -9.23 23.41
C ASN A 79 3.11 -10.12 22.19
N GLY A 80 2.78 -11.41 22.30
CA GLY A 80 3.03 -12.42 21.28
C GLY A 80 4.42 -13.08 21.37
N HIS A 81 4.80 -13.75 20.30
CA HIS A 81 6.11 -14.36 20.11
C HIS A 81 7.18 -13.30 19.83
N THR A 82 8.39 -13.53 20.33
CA THR A 82 9.57 -12.75 19.98
C THR A 82 9.90 -12.91 18.50
N PRO A 83 10.30 -11.83 17.79
CA PRO A 83 10.72 -11.90 16.40
C PRO A 83 11.79 -12.96 16.15
N SER A 84 11.55 -13.78 15.14
CA SER A 84 12.38 -14.95 14.83
C SER A 84 12.30 -15.30 13.36
N LEU A 85 13.46 -15.61 12.77
CA LEU A 85 13.59 -16.12 11.40
C LEU A 85 13.23 -17.61 11.26
N SER A 86 13.21 -18.35 12.37
CA SER A 86 13.14 -19.82 12.37
C SER A 86 11.88 -20.38 13.01
N ASN A 87 11.05 -19.52 13.61
CA ASN A 87 9.81 -19.93 14.27
C ASN A 87 8.59 -19.66 13.38
N PRO A 88 7.96 -20.69 12.77
CA PRO A 88 6.78 -20.53 11.93
C PRO A 88 5.59 -19.87 12.66
N GLN A 89 5.46 -20.07 13.97
CA GLN A 89 4.39 -19.41 14.75
C GLN A 89 4.58 -17.89 14.80
N PHE A 90 5.84 -17.41 14.81
CA PHE A 90 6.09 -15.99 14.66
C PHE A 90 5.78 -15.50 13.24
N HIS A 91 6.05 -16.30 12.20
CA HIS A 91 5.71 -15.93 10.82
C HIS A 91 4.18 -15.74 10.66
N GLN A 92 3.39 -16.63 11.28
CA GLN A 92 1.93 -16.49 11.36
C GLN A 92 1.48 -15.22 12.11
N GLN A 93 2.13 -14.90 13.24
CA GLN A 93 1.87 -13.66 13.98
C GLN A 93 2.21 -12.41 13.15
N MET A 94 3.35 -12.43 12.46
CA MET A 94 3.85 -11.33 11.65
C MET A 94 2.84 -10.95 10.56
N VAL A 95 2.42 -11.93 9.74
CA VAL A 95 1.45 -11.67 8.67
C VAL A 95 0.10 -11.21 9.22
N TYR A 96 -0.36 -11.77 10.35
CA TYR A 96 -1.63 -11.39 10.96
C TYR A 96 -1.59 -9.94 11.46
N ALA A 97 -0.56 -9.58 12.21
CA ALA A 97 -0.42 -8.28 12.83
C ALA A 97 -0.37 -7.15 11.79
N VAL A 98 0.46 -7.30 10.75
CA VAL A 98 0.63 -6.29 9.70
C VAL A 98 -0.61 -6.18 8.81
N ALA A 99 -1.24 -7.31 8.46
CA ALA A 99 -2.47 -7.30 7.66
C ALA A 99 -3.63 -6.66 8.44
N MET A 100 -3.85 -7.01 9.71
CA MET A 100 -4.88 -6.36 10.55
C MET A 100 -4.62 -4.88 10.71
N LYS A 101 -3.35 -4.48 10.92
CA LYS A 101 -2.99 -3.06 11.02
C LYS A 101 -3.32 -2.29 9.75
N THR A 102 -3.09 -2.90 8.60
CA THR A 102 -3.43 -2.34 7.30
C THR A 102 -4.94 -2.18 7.14
N ILE A 103 -5.72 -3.23 7.46
CA ILE A 103 -7.19 -3.18 7.41
C ILE A 103 -7.73 -2.07 8.31
N GLU A 104 -7.27 -1.97 9.56
CA GLU A 104 -7.68 -0.92 10.50
C GLU A 104 -7.43 0.49 9.97
N ASN A 105 -6.29 0.70 9.30
CA ASN A 105 -5.98 1.99 8.70
C ASN A 105 -7.01 2.36 7.63
N PHE A 106 -7.36 1.42 6.75
CA PHE A 106 -8.39 1.62 5.74
C PHE A 106 -9.77 1.88 6.37
N GLU A 107 -10.20 1.05 7.33
CA GLU A 107 -11.50 1.21 7.99
C GLU A 107 -11.62 2.55 8.72
N ARG A 108 -10.56 2.96 9.43
CA ARG A 108 -10.52 4.23 10.15
C ARG A 108 -10.60 5.44 9.20
N ILE A 109 -9.96 5.36 8.03
CA ILE A 109 -9.89 6.49 7.08
C ILE A 109 -11.15 6.58 6.22
N LEU A 110 -11.65 5.44 5.74
CA LEU A 110 -12.85 5.37 4.90
C LEU A 110 -14.14 5.45 5.73
N GLY A 111 -14.09 5.04 7.01
CA GLY A 111 -15.26 5.03 7.90
C GLY A 111 -16.25 3.91 7.60
N ARG A 112 -15.80 2.83 6.94
CA ARG A 112 -16.63 1.67 6.59
C ARG A 112 -15.85 0.37 6.75
N ARG A 113 -16.59 -0.74 6.89
CA ARG A 113 -16.04 -2.09 6.98
C ARG A 113 -15.42 -2.51 5.65
N MET A 114 -14.25 -3.14 5.69
CA MET A 114 -13.64 -3.73 4.49
C MET A 114 -14.31 -5.07 4.18
N LEU A 115 -14.62 -5.27 2.90
CA LEU A 115 -15.17 -6.51 2.38
C LEU A 115 -14.19 -7.10 1.38
N TRP A 116 -14.17 -8.43 1.28
CA TRP A 116 -13.34 -9.14 0.32
C TRP A 116 -14.07 -9.37 -0.99
N ARG A 117 -13.31 -9.69 -2.05
CA ARG A 117 -13.87 -10.05 -3.35
C ARG A 117 -14.90 -11.16 -3.20
N GLU A 118 -16.10 -10.91 -3.72
CA GLU A 118 -17.16 -11.91 -3.83
C GLU A 118 -16.77 -13.04 -4.80
N ARG A 119 -17.12 -14.29 -4.45
CA ARG A 119 -17.00 -15.44 -5.33
C ARG A 119 -18.14 -15.47 -6.33
N TYR A 120 -17.80 -15.57 -7.61
CA TYR A 120 -18.78 -15.72 -8.69
C TYR A 120 -18.72 -17.08 -9.37
N ILE A 121 -17.68 -17.86 -9.06
CA ILE A 121 -17.39 -19.17 -9.64
C ILE A 121 -17.14 -20.14 -8.48
N ASP A 122 -17.73 -21.32 -8.51
CA ASP A 122 -17.50 -22.40 -7.55
C ASP A 122 -16.22 -23.19 -7.87
N GLU A 123 -15.89 -24.18 -7.03
CA GLU A 123 -14.68 -25.00 -7.20
C GLU A 123 -14.72 -25.88 -8.46
N GLU A 124 -15.89 -26.07 -9.07
CA GLU A 124 -16.14 -26.87 -10.26
C GLU A 124 -16.25 -25.99 -11.54
N GLY A 125 -16.08 -24.67 -11.42
CA GLY A 125 -16.15 -23.72 -12.53
C GLY A 125 -17.56 -23.19 -12.83
N GLY A 126 -18.57 -23.53 -12.02
CA GLY A 126 -19.95 -23.09 -12.16
C GLY A 126 -20.23 -21.70 -11.59
N TYR A 127 -21.13 -20.94 -12.22
CA TYR A 127 -21.52 -19.61 -11.72
C TYR A 127 -22.35 -19.69 -10.42
N ILE A 128 -21.87 -19.05 -9.35
CA ILE A 128 -22.57 -18.98 -8.07
C ILE A 128 -23.72 -17.98 -8.15
N ARG A 129 -24.96 -18.44 -7.96
CA ARG A 129 -26.18 -17.61 -8.03
C ARG A 129 -26.61 -16.97 -6.70
N GLU A 130 -26.29 -17.59 -5.56
CA GLU A 130 -26.73 -17.13 -4.23
C GLU A 130 -25.73 -16.16 -3.60
N THR A 131 -26.21 -15.01 -3.12
CA THR A 131 -25.38 -13.95 -2.50
C THR A 131 -24.60 -14.42 -1.28
N GLU A 132 -25.17 -15.27 -0.43
CA GLU A 132 -24.46 -15.83 0.75
C GLU A 132 -23.27 -16.71 0.33
N LYS A 133 -23.41 -17.50 -0.73
CA LYS A 133 -22.32 -18.31 -1.29
C LYS A 133 -21.23 -17.47 -1.97
N ARG A 134 -21.55 -16.23 -2.36
CA ARG A 134 -20.58 -15.28 -2.92
C ARG A 134 -19.76 -14.57 -1.84
N PHE A 135 -20.35 -14.30 -0.69
CA PHE A 135 -19.70 -13.55 0.37
C PHE A 135 -18.48 -14.31 0.90
N VAL A 136 -17.34 -13.61 0.98
CA VAL A 136 -16.11 -14.13 1.57
C VAL A 136 -15.89 -13.41 2.89
N PRO A 137 -16.04 -14.09 4.04
CA PRO A 137 -15.89 -13.44 5.35
C PRO A 137 -14.42 -13.16 5.68
N GLN A 138 -13.52 -14.07 5.31
CA GLN A 138 -12.12 -14.03 5.72
C GLN A 138 -11.19 -14.11 4.51
N LEU A 139 -10.20 -13.22 4.48
CA LEU A 139 -9.03 -13.31 3.60
C LEU A 139 -8.08 -14.38 4.17
N ARG A 140 -7.72 -15.36 3.35
CA ARG A 140 -6.78 -16.41 3.76
C ARG A 140 -5.34 -15.93 3.58
N ILE A 141 -4.48 -16.25 4.53
CA ILE A 141 -3.06 -15.90 4.46
C ILE A 141 -2.22 -17.17 4.63
N TYR A 142 -1.31 -17.39 3.69
CA TYR A 142 -0.40 -18.55 3.68
C TYR A 142 1.06 -18.08 3.78
N PRO A 143 1.67 -18.11 4.98
CA PRO A 143 3.04 -17.62 5.21
C PRO A 143 4.12 -18.38 4.41
N HIS A 144 3.90 -19.67 4.14
CA HIS A 144 4.84 -20.56 3.45
C HIS A 144 4.21 -21.21 2.20
N ALA A 145 3.49 -20.42 1.41
CA ALA A 145 2.65 -20.92 0.32
C ALA A 145 3.43 -21.60 -0.81
N ILE A 146 4.58 -21.02 -1.18
CA ILE A 146 5.31 -21.37 -2.39
C ILE A 146 6.83 -21.22 -2.18
N ARG A 147 7.62 -22.04 -2.88
CA ARG A 147 9.07 -21.92 -2.88
C ARG A 147 9.54 -21.10 -4.08
N GLN A 148 9.27 -19.79 -4.03
CA GLN A 148 9.57 -18.82 -5.07
C GLN A 148 10.02 -17.50 -4.43
N ASP A 149 10.80 -16.73 -5.17
CA ASP A 149 11.17 -15.35 -4.87
C ASP A 149 10.03 -14.38 -5.21
N ASN A 150 8.84 -14.64 -4.64
CA ASN A 150 7.68 -13.81 -4.87
C ASN A 150 6.67 -13.90 -3.71
N ALA A 151 5.83 -12.88 -3.58
CA ALA A 151 4.59 -12.91 -2.82
C ALA A 151 3.50 -12.26 -3.67
N TYR A 152 2.25 -12.71 -3.54
CA TYR A 152 1.15 -12.11 -4.27
C TYR A 152 -0.20 -12.36 -3.62
N TYR A 153 -1.12 -11.41 -3.80
CA TYR A 153 -2.54 -11.62 -3.66
C TYR A 153 -3.12 -12.37 -4.86
N SER A 154 -3.92 -13.41 -4.59
CA SER A 154 -4.64 -14.18 -5.60
C SER A 154 -6.14 -13.85 -5.55
N PRO A 155 -6.69 -13.13 -6.55
CA PRO A 155 -8.13 -12.86 -6.65
C PRO A 155 -8.98 -14.14 -6.71
N ALA A 156 -8.49 -15.17 -7.42
CA ALA A 156 -9.19 -16.44 -7.58
C ALA A 156 -9.36 -17.19 -6.25
N LYS A 157 -8.33 -17.17 -5.40
CA LYS A 157 -8.36 -17.84 -4.09
C LYS A 157 -8.85 -16.94 -2.96
N VAL A 158 -8.92 -15.63 -3.21
CA VAL A 158 -9.07 -14.59 -2.18
C VAL A 158 -8.08 -14.86 -1.04
N ALA A 159 -6.80 -14.88 -1.39
CA ALA A 159 -5.73 -15.27 -0.48
C ALA A 159 -4.42 -14.55 -0.74
N LEU A 160 -3.66 -14.27 0.32
CA LEU A 160 -2.27 -13.82 0.26
C LEU A 160 -1.36 -15.05 0.29
N LEU A 161 -0.46 -15.14 -0.69
CA LEU A 161 0.47 -16.25 -0.85
C LEU A 161 1.89 -15.72 -0.74
N PHE A 162 2.58 -16.08 0.35
CA PHE A 162 3.95 -15.67 0.60
C PHE A 162 4.92 -16.78 0.20
N GLY A 163 5.93 -16.39 -0.58
CA GLY A 163 7.02 -17.27 -0.98
C GLY A 163 8.21 -17.24 -0.04
N TYR A 164 9.04 -18.27 -0.16
CA TYR A 164 10.36 -18.32 0.44
C TYR A 164 11.39 -18.90 -0.54
N PHE A 165 12.62 -18.43 -0.43
CA PHE A 165 13.69 -18.79 -1.37
C PHE A 165 15.06 -18.73 -0.68
N ASN A 166 16.06 -19.34 -1.32
CA ASN A 166 17.44 -19.22 -0.86
C ASN A 166 18.01 -17.88 -1.33
N ALA A 167 18.64 -17.13 -0.42
CA ALA A 167 19.35 -15.91 -0.74
C ALA A 167 20.37 -16.16 -1.86
N GLN A 168 20.27 -15.35 -2.91
CA GLN A 168 21.13 -15.38 -4.10
C GLN A 168 22.26 -14.34 -4.02
N THR A 169 22.42 -13.65 -2.88
CA THR A 169 23.44 -12.60 -2.75
C THR A 169 24.85 -13.14 -2.91
N ASN A 170 25.68 -12.36 -3.61
CA ASN A 170 27.11 -12.61 -3.77
C ASN A 170 27.95 -12.01 -2.63
N ASP A 171 27.37 -11.19 -1.73
CA ASP A 171 28.08 -10.61 -0.59
C ASP A 171 27.75 -11.37 0.72
N PRO A 172 28.67 -12.23 1.22
CA PRO A 172 28.46 -13.00 2.44
C PRO A 172 28.43 -12.14 3.72
N ARG A 173 28.68 -10.83 3.64
CA ARG A 173 28.56 -9.90 4.77
C ARG A 173 27.14 -9.43 5.02
N GLU A 174 26.29 -9.49 4.00
CA GLU A 174 24.92 -8.97 4.09
C GLU A 174 23.93 -10.07 4.50
N GLU A 175 24.09 -11.28 3.97
CA GLU A 175 23.28 -12.44 4.32
C GLU A 175 24.11 -13.72 4.30
N LEU A 176 23.64 -14.74 5.04
CA LEU A 176 24.21 -16.07 4.96
C LEU A 176 24.01 -16.61 3.53
N PRO A 177 25.08 -16.97 2.80
CA PRO A 177 24.93 -17.56 1.47
C PRO A 177 24.07 -18.82 1.51
N GLY A 178 23.01 -18.87 0.71
CA GLY A 178 22.03 -19.96 0.72
C GLY A 178 21.08 -19.97 1.92
N GLY A 179 21.08 -18.93 2.77
CA GLY A 179 20.11 -18.73 3.84
C GLY A 179 18.70 -18.58 3.29
N LEU A 180 17.70 -19.02 4.07
CA LEU A 180 16.29 -18.88 3.66
C LEU A 180 15.79 -17.46 3.94
N VAL A 181 15.17 -16.87 2.92
CA VAL A 181 14.47 -15.58 2.99
C VAL A 181 12.99 -15.85 2.88
N PHE A 182 12.22 -15.27 3.80
CA PHE A 182 10.78 -15.43 3.89
C PHE A 182 10.09 -14.10 3.61
N THR A 183 9.31 -14.03 2.54
CA THR A 183 8.57 -12.80 2.19
C THR A 183 7.50 -12.45 3.24
N CYS A 184 6.98 -13.44 3.96
CA CYS A 184 6.06 -13.25 5.09
C CYS A 184 6.68 -12.59 6.33
N LEU A 185 7.98 -12.29 6.31
CA LEU A 185 8.66 -11.52 7.35
C LEU A 185 8.92 -10.07 6.97
N SER A 186 8.62 -9.67 5.73
CA SER A 186 8.76 -8.27 5.29
C SER A 186 7.47 -7.50 5.57
N TYR A 187 7.56 -6.49 6.42
CA TYR A 187 6.45 -5.60 6.76
C TYR A 187 5.83 -5.00 5.48
N ASP A 188 6.68 -4.50 4.60
CA ASP A 188 6.30 -3.86 3.33
C ASP A 188 5.51 -4.79 2.44
N ILE A 189 6.02 -6.01 2.21
CA ILE A 189 5.36 -6.99 1.32
C ILE A 189 3.99 -7.36 1.89
N ILE A 190 3.86 -7.58 3.21
CA ILE A 190 2.57 -7.91 3.80
C ILE A 190 1.57 -6.77 3.64
N ALA A 191 1.97 -5.52 3.91
CA ALA A 191 1.10 -4.35 3.76
C ALA A 191 0.71 -4.12 2.28
N HIS A 192 1.66 -4.33 1.36
CA HIS A 192 1.47 -4.22 -0.08
C HIS A 192 0.42 -5.24 -0.57
N GLU A 193 0.62 -6.53 -0.30
CA GLU A 193 -0.31 -7.59 -0.73
C GLU A 193 -1.69 -7.48 -0.08
N THR A 194 -1.74 -7.07 1.20
CA THR A 194 -3.01 -6.79 1.88
C THR A 194 -3.76 -5.65 1.20
N THR A 195 -3.05 -4.63 0.70
CA THR A 195 -3.67 -3.52 -0.02
C THR A 195 -4.27 -3.96 -1.34
N HIS A 196 -3.63 -4.87 -2.09
CA HIS A 196 -4.24 -5.47 -3.28
C HIS A 196 -5.57 -6.15 -2.96
N ALA A 197 -5.63 -6.95 -1.89
CA ALA A 197 -6.85 -7.61 -1.46
C ALA A 197 -7.97 -6.63 -1.09
N ILE A 198 -7.61 -5.53 -0.41
CA ILE A 198 -8.55 -4.47 -0.04
C ILE A 198 -9.09 -3.76 -1.31
N LEU A 199 -8.22 -3.41 -2.25
CA LEU A 199 -8.63 -2.72 -3.48
C LEU A 199 -9.54 -3.58 -4.35
N ASP A 200 -9.25 -4.88 -4.47
CA ASP A 200 -10.10 -5.82 -5.18
C ASP A 200 -11.48 -5.95 -4.52
N GLY A 201 -11.51 -5.93 -3.18
CA GLY A 201 -12.74 -5.88 -2.40
C GLY A 201 -13.55 -4.59 -2.58
N ILE A 202 -12.89 -3.43 -2.71
CA ILE A 202 -13.55 -2.13 -2.92
C ILE A 202 -14.09 -2.00 -4.34
N ASN A 203 -13.26 -2.27 -5.35
CA ASN A 203 -13.66 -2.18 -6.75
C ASN A 203 -12.86 -3.16 -7.63
N ARG A 204 -13.38 -4.38 -7.78
CA ARG A 204 -12.84 -5.42 -8.66
C ARG A 204 -12.55 -4.98 -10.10
N ARG A 205 -13.28 -3.99 -10.63
CA ARG A 205 -13.12 -3.54 -12.03
C ARG A 205 -11.76 -2.90 -12.28
N LEU A 206 -11.10 -2.43 -11.23
CA LEU A 206 -9.76 -1.87 -11.33
C LEU A 206 -8.71 -2.94 -11.70
N LEU A 207 -8.98 -4.21 -11.38
CA LEU A 207 -8.17 -5.37 -11.80
C LEU A 207 -8.75 -6.07 -13.03
N ASP A 208 -10.07 -6.31 -13.06
CA ASP A 208 -10.69 -7.16 -14.08
C ASP A 208 -10.92 -6.47 -15.43
N SER A 209 -10.89 -5.12 -15.48
CA SER A 209 -11.30 -4.33 -16.65
C SER A 209 -10.25 -3.28 -17.03
N VAL A 210 -8.99 -3.72 -17.15
CA VAL A 210 -7.85 -2.88 -17.52
C VAL A 210 -8.07 -2.29 -18.91
N SER A 211 -8.25 -0.97 -18.98
CA SER A 211 -8.47 -0.21 -20.22
C SER A 211 -7.29 0.68 -20.58
N ASN A 212 -6.42 0.99 -19.61
CA ASN A 212 -5.25 1.85 -19.80
C ASN A 212 -4.10 1.40 -18.86
N PRO A 213 -2.84 1.83 -19.10
CA PRO A 213 -1.68 1.40 -18.31
C PRO A 213 -1.62 1.96 -16.89
N ASP A 214 -2.32 3.07 -16.58
CA ASP A 214 -2.39 3.63 -15.22
C ASP A 214 -3.18 2.73 -14.27
N MET A 215 -4.12 1.91 -14.75
CA MET A 215 -4.98 1.11 -13.87
C MET A 215 -4.18 0.09 -13.03
N LEU A 216 -3.37 -0.76 -13.68
CA LEU A 216 -2.52 -1.71 -12.95
C LEU A 216 -1.42 -0.99 -12.17
N ALA A 217 -0.84 0.06 -12.75
CA ALA A 217 0.18 0.86 -12.09
C ALA A 217 -0.35 1.58 -10.83
N PHE A 218 -1.64 1.92 -10.80
CA PHE A 218 -2.29 2.51 -9.64
C PHE A 218 -2.41 1.51 -8.49
N HIS A 219 -2.72 0.24 -8.78
CA HIS A 219 -2.73 -0.83 -7.78
C HIS A 219 -1.35 -0.97 -7.12
N GLU A 220 -0.30 -1.11 -7.93
CA GLU A 220 1.09 -1.18 -7.46
C GLU A 220 1.46 0.04 -6.61
N ALA A 221 1.18 1.23 -7.14
CA ALA A 221 1.56 2.48 -6.49
C ALA A 221 0.85 2.69 -5.16
N LEU A 222 -0.45 2.39 -5.07
CA LEU A 222 -1.20 2.58 -3.85
C LEU A 222 -0.78 1.59 -2.77
N SER A 223 -0.53 0.33 -3.14
CA SER A 223 0.02 -0.69 -2.24
C SER A 223 1.37 -0.25 -1.65
N ASP A 224 2.25 0.31 -2.49
CA ASP A 224 3.52 0.90 -2.06
C ASP A 224 3.38 2.13 -1.16
N ILE A 225 2.46 3.05 -1.50
CA ILE A 225 2.17 4.23 -0.68
C ILE A 225 1.73 3.77 0.71
N VAL A 226 0.83 2.79 0.80
CA VAL A 226 0.38 2.28 2.09
C VAL A 226 1.53 1.67 2.88
N ALA A 227 2.36 0.83 2.26
CA ALA A 227 3.53 0.22 2.91
C ALA A 227 4.51 1.29 3.45
N ILE A 228 4.95 2.22 2.60
CA ILE A 228 5.88 3.31 2.96
C ILE A 228 5.34 4.15 4.12
N PHE A 229 4.10 4.64 4.00
CA PHE A 229 3.57 5.59 4.97
C PHE A 229 3.22 4.94 6.31
N GLN A 230 3.05 3.62 6.37
CA GLN A 230 2.92 2.91 7.64
C GLN A 230 4.21 2.92 8.48
N HIS A 231 5.40 2.99 7.87
CA HIS A 231 6.67 3.11 8.60
C HIS A 231 6.76 4.39 9.44
N PHE A 232 6.09 5.47 9.03
CA PHE A 232 6.04 6.73 9.79
C PHE A 232 5.20 6.62 11.07
N SER A 233 4.46 5.53 11.24
CA SER A 233 3.78 5.21 12.50
C SER A 233 4.68 4.48 13.50
N ILE A 234 5.95 4.17 13.14
CA ILE A 234 6.92 3.43 13.95
C ILE A 234 7.89 4.43 14.60
N PRO A 235 7.70 4.80 15.88
CA PRO A 235 8.39 5.96 16.46
C PRO A 235 9.91 5.80 16.54
N HIS A 236 10.40 4.60 16.85
CA HIS A 236 11.85 4.34 16.99
C HIS A 236 12.57 4.44 15.63
N LEU A 237 12.00 3.83 14.59
CA LEU A 237 12.51 3.93 13.22
C LEU A 237 12.54 5.39 12.75
N LEU A 238 11.46 6.13 12.99
CA LEU A 238 11.36 7.53 12.57
C LEU A 238 12.40 8.42 13.27
N ASN A 239 12.56 8.29 14.59
CA ASN A 239 13.55 9.07 15.34
C ASN A 239 14.98 8.80 14.87
N ASP A 240 15.35 7.53 14.69
CA ASP A 240 16.67 7.15 14.18
C ASP A 240 16.95 7.78 12.80
N GLN A 241 15.98 7.70 11.88
CA GLN A 241 16.15 8.22 10.53
C GLN A 241 16.16 9.76 10.49
N ILE A 242 15.37 10.44 11.34
CA ILE A 242 15.44 11.90 11.49
C ILE A 242 16.80 12.33 12.05
N GLN A 243 17.34 11.60 13.03
CA GLN A 243 18.67 11.87 13.57
C GLN A 243 19.75 11.71 12.49
N LYS A 244 19.80 10.55 11.83
CA LYS A 244 20.79 10.23 10.77
C LYS A 244 20.72 11.21 9.60
N THR A 245 19.52 11.66 9.22
CA THR A 245 19.34 12.64 8.14
C THR A 245 19.45 14.09 8.57
N ARG A 246 19.59 14.35 9.88
CA ARG A 246 19.53 15.70 10.50
C ARG A 246 18.25 16.45 10.09
N GLY A 247 17.14 15.71 10.02
CA GLY A 247 15.84 16.22 9.59
C GLY A 247 15.72 16.56 8.12
N ASN A 248 16.64 16.12 7.25
CA ASN A 248 16.53 16.27 5.80
C ASN A 248 16.15 14.94 5.13
N LEU A 249 14.85 14.69 5.01
CA LEU A 249 14.29 13.47 4.42
C LEU A 249 14.48 13.35 2.90
N GLN A 250 15.11 14.33 2.24
CA GLN A 250 15.51 14.20 0.83
C GLN A 250 16.77 13.35 0.65
N LYS A 251 17.56 13.20 1.71
CA LYS A 251 18.71 12.29 1.71
C LYS A 251 18.23 10.85 1.74
N ASN A 252 19.05 9.94 1.23
CA ASN A 252 18.75 8.51 1.28
C ASN A 252 18.47 8.07 2.72
N ASN A 253 17.33 7.42 2.94
CA ASN A 253 16.86 7.00 4.25
C ASN A 253 15.99 5.74 4.12
N LEU A 254 15.87 4.98 5.21
CA LEU A 254 15.14 3.72 5.23
C LEU A 254 13.62 3.90 5.10
N LEU A 255 13.08 5.07 5.49
CA LEU A 255 11.64 5.34 5.39
C LEU A 255 11.16 5.44 3.94
N ALA A 256 12.06 5.75 3.00
CA ALA A 256 11.75 5.89 1.57
C ALA A 256 12.02 4.62 0.75
N GLN A 257 12.58 3.57 1.35
CA GLN A 257 12.95 2.33 0.67
C GLN A 257 11.92 1.25 0.97
N LEU A 258 11.51 0.50 -0.06
CA LEU A 258 10.58 -0.63 0.05
C LEU A 258 11.31 -1.95 -0.11
N ALA A 259 11.07 -2.89 0.81
CA ALA A 259 11.52 -4.29 0.77
C ALA A 259 13.01 -4.41 0.37
N ALA A 260 13.86 -3.67 1.08
CA ALA A 260 15.27 -3.51 0.76
C ALA A 260 16.05 -4.83 0.80
N GLN A 261 15.70 -5.73 1.73
CA GLN A 261 16.28 -7.07 1.81
C GLN A 261 15.86 -7.92 0.63
N PHE A 262 14.58 -7.97 0.28
CA PHE A 262 14.10 -8.83 -0.81
C PHE A 262 14.83 -8.54 -2.13
N ALA A 263 15.08 -7.27 -2.44
CA ALA A 263 15.83 -6.88 -3.63
C ALA A 263 17.31 -7.30 -3.56
N ARG A 264 17.96 -7.19 -2.40
CA ARG A 264 19.34 -7.67 -2.19
C ARG A 264 19.42 -9.19 -2.32
N SER A 265 18.52 -9.91 -1.67
CA SER A 265 18.48 -11.37 -1.63
C SER A 265 18.18 -12.02 -2.98
N THR A 266 17.48 -11.31 -3.88
CA THR A 266 17.20 -11.78 -5.26
C THR A 266 18.27 -11.35 -6.26
N GLY A 267 19.38 -10.77 -5.81
CA GLY A 267 20.46 -10.29 -6.68
C GLY A 267 20.09 -9.06 -7.52
N ARG A 268 18.96 -8.41 -7.23
CA ARG A 268 18.49 -7.18 -7.92
C ARG A 268 19.23 -5.91 -7.45
N GLY A 269 19.96 -5.98 -6.34
CA GLY A 269 20.80 -4.89 -5.82
C GLY A 269 20.10 -4.07 -4.74
N SER A 270 19.94 -2.75 -4.94
CA SER A 270 19.28 -1.83 -4.01
C SER A 270 17.78 -2.13 -3.84
N ALA A 271 17.12 -1.48 -2.87
CA ALA A 271 15.71 -1.72 -2.54
C ALA A 271 14.79 -1.81 -3.76
N LEU A 272 13.76 -2.68 -3.69
CA LEU A 272 12.88 -2.98 -4.83
C LEU A 272 12.42 -1.69 -5.49
N ARG A 273 12.05 -0.71 -4.65
CA ARG A 273 11.65 0.64 -5.05
C ARG A 273 12.19 1.65 -4.03
N ASN A 274 12.58 2.83 -4.55
CA ASN A 274 12.98 3.97 -3.73
C ASN A 274 12.07 5.16 -4.07
N ALA A 275 11.27 5.61 -3.11
CA ALA A 275 10.33 6.71 -3.28
C ALA A 275 11.02 8.06 -3.55
N LEU A 276 12.32 8.17 -3.22
CA LEU A 276 13.14 9.32 -3.58
C LEU A 276 13.57 9.32 -5.06
N GLY A 277 13.45 8.20 -5.76
CA GLY A 277 13.91 8.05 -7.13
C GLY A 277 15.42 7.78 -7.20
N GLN A 278 16.07 8.27 -8.25
CA GLN A 278 17.48 8.03 -8.52
C GLN A 278 18.38 9.09 -7.89
N PHE A 279 19.61 8.70 -7.59
CA PHE A 279 20.67 9.58 -7.10
C PHE A 279 21.77 9.68 -8.16
N ASP A 280 22.45 10.81 -8.22
CA ASP A 280 23.66 10.98 -9.03
C ASP A 280 24.89 10.34 -8.35
N GLU A 281 26.04 10.36 -9.04
CA GLU A 281 27.30 9.82 -8.53
C GLU A 281 27.79 10.52 -7.24
N PHE A 282 27.26 11.72 -6.94
CA PHE A 282 27.58 12.51 -5.77
C PHE A 282 26.56 12.32 -4.63
N GLY A 283 25.58 11.43 -4.80
CA GLY A 283 24.54 11.14 -3.82
C GLY A 283 23.45 12.21 -3.73
N ASN A 284 23.33 13.10 -4.72
CA ASN A 284 22.21 14.04 -4.80
C ASN A 284 21.04 13.41 -5.55
N ARG A 285 19.83 13.70 -5.09
CA ARG A 285 18.60 13.26 -5.73
C ARG A 285 18.48 13.87 -7.14
N GLN A 286 18.31 13.03 -8.16
CA GLN A 286 18.09 13.50 -9.52
C GLN A 286 16.71 14.17 -9.65
N ALA A 287 16.64 15.22 -10.46
CA ALA A 287 15.38 15.90 -10.73
C ALA A 287 14.42 14.98 -11.51
N PRO A 288 13.11 14.99 -11.20
CA PRO A 288 12.15 14.16 -11.91
C PRO A 288 12.07 14.56 -13.40
N ASN A 289 11.91 13.57 -14.27
CA ASN A 289 11.75 13.80 -15.70
C ASN A 289 10.25 13.80 -16.07
N PRO A 290 9.66 14.93 -16.51
CA PRO A 290 8.23 15.00 -16.80
C PRO A 290 7.79 14.18 -18.02
N LYS A 291 8.73 13.65 -18.81
CA LYS A 291 8.44 12.79 -19.97
C LYS A 291 8.52 11.29 -19.65
N GLU A 292 8.90 10.93 -18.43
CA GLU A 292 9.10 9.54 -18.02
C GLU A 292 7.79 8.75 -18.06
N LEU A 293 6.71 9.32 -17.53
CA LEU A 293 5.39 8.68 -17.52
C LEU A 293 4.93 8.29 -18.93
N GLY A 294 5.18 9.12 -19.95
CA GLY A 294 4.78 8.81 -21.32
C GLY A 294 5.52 7.62 -21.96
N ARG A 295 6.61 7.13 -21.34
CA ARG A 295 7.47 6.06 -21.87
C ARG A 295 7.42 4.77 -21.07
N THR A 296 6.87 4.81 -19.86
CA THR A 296 6.88 3.67 -18.93
C THR A 296 5.53 2.95 -18.97
N THR A 297 5.50 1.71 -19.46
CA THR A 297 4.27 0.91 -19.58
C THR A 297 4.17 -0.19 -18.54
N GLU A 298 5.31 -0.68 -18.04
CA GLU A 298 5.37 -1.74 -17.04
C GLU A 298 4.71 -1.25 -15.72
N PRO A 299 3.72 -1.97 -15.17
CA PRO A 299 2.93 -1.50 -14.03
C PRO A 299 3.73 -1.07 -12.82
N HIS A 300 4.76 -1.83 -12.41
CA HIS A 300 5.54 -1.52 -11.22
C HIS A 300 6.38 -0.25 -11.43
N ALA A 301 7.09 -0.16 -12.55
CA ALA A 301 7.91 0.99 -12.91
C ALA A 301 7.06 2.25 -13.11
N ARG A 302 5.87 2.11 -13.73
CA ARG A 302 4.93 3.20 -13.92
C ARG A 302 4.33 3.64 -12.58
N GLY A 303 3.99 2.69 -11.71
CA GLY A 303 3.49 2.94 -10.36
C GLY A 303 4.51 3.67 -9.48
N ALA A 304 5.79 3.33 -9.60
CA ALA A 304 6.88 4.01 -8.90
C ALA A 304 6.94 5.52 -9.19
N ILE A 305 6.52 5.97 -10.38
CA ILE A 305 6.41 7.41 -10.71
C ILE A 305 5.35 8.08 -9.82
N LEU A 306 4.20 7.43 -9.62
CA LEU A 306 3.14 7.93 -8.75
C LEU A 306 3.57 7.93 -7.27
N VAL A 307 4.20 6.84 -6.80
CA VAL A 307 4.78 6.76 -5.44
C VAL A 307 5.75 7.92 -5.21
N ALA A 308 6.66 8.16 -6.15
CA ALA A 308 7.62 9.25 -6.06
C ALA A 308 6.96 10.64 -6.09
N ALA A 309 5.83 10.81 -6.79
CA ALA A 309 5.04 12.04 -6.77
C ALA A 309 4.43 12.29 -5.39
N VAL A 310 3.81 11.28 -4.79
CA VAL A 310 3.20 11.37 -3.45
C VAL A 310 4.26 11.61 -2.37
N PHE A 311 5.40 10.91 -2.45
CA PHE A 311 6.49 11.09 -1.50
C PHE A 311 7.17 12.47 -1.64
N ASP A 312 7.31 12.99 -2.86
CA ASP A 312 7.80 14.36 -3.06
C ASP A 312 6.83 15.42 -2.49
N ALA A 313 5.52 15.20 -2.60
CA ALA A 313 4.53 16.05 -1.94
C ALA A 313 4.70 16.01 -0.41
N PHE A 314 4.85 14.81 0.16
CA PHE A 314 5.12 14.63 1.59
C PHE A 314 6.38 15.37 2.04
N ILE A 315 7.49 15.26 1.32
CA ILE A 315 8.73 15.99 1.64
C ILE A 315 8.47 17.50 1.66
N ARG A 316 7.80 18.05 0.65
CA ARG A 316 7.48 19.50 0.59
C ARG A 316 6.63 19.93 1.79
N ILE A 317 5.65 19.11 2.17
CA ILE A 317 4.79 19.34 3.34
C ILE A 317 5.64 19.33 4.61
N PHE A 318 6.43 18.29 4.83
CA PHE A 318 7.30 18.15 5.99
C PHE A 318 8.26 19.33 6.13
N GLU A 319 8.96 19.69 5.04
CA GLU A 319 9.88 20.84 4.98
C GLU A 319 9.19 22.18 5.31
N ASN A 320 7.93 22.34 4.90
CA ASN A 320 7.13 23.51 5.27
C ASN A 320 6.77 23.51 6.77
N ARG A 321 6.42 22.34 7.32
CA ARG A 321 5.98 22.18 8.71
C ARG A 321 7.11 22.32 9.73
N VAL A 322 8.33 21.91 9.41
CA VAL A 322 9.48 22.03 10.33
C VAL A 322 10.25 23.35 10.19
N ARG A 323 9.81 24.25 9.29
CA ARG A 323 10.54 25.48 8.96
C ARG A 323 10.69 26.43 10.15
N ASP A 324 9.67 26.53 10.99
CA ASP A 324 9.73 27.31 12.23
C ASP A 324 10.65 26.65 13.27
N LEU A 325 10.54 25.34 13.47
CA LEU A 325 11.41 24.57 14.38
C LEU A 325 12.89 24.68 13.98
N ARG A 326 13.19 24.58 12.68
CA ARG A 326 14.55 24.81 12.15
C ARG A 326 15.03 26.21 12.48
N ARG A 327 14.21 27.25 12.29
CA ARG A 327 14.60 28.63 12.61
C ARG A 327 14.80 28.83 14.11
N LEU A 328 13.96 28.24 14.95
CA LEU A 328 14.12 28.27 16.41
C LEU A 328 15.44 27.64 16.84
N ALA A 329 15.78 26.47 16.29
CA ALA A 329 17.01 25.75 16.61
C ALA A 329 18.29 26.41 16.07
N THR A 330 18.17 27.36 15.13
CA THR A 330 19.30 27.92 14.39
C THR A 330 19.43 29.44 14.53
N ASN A 331 18.74 30.03 15.51
CA ASN A 331 18.68 31.48 15.71
C ASN A 331 18.27 32.24 14.43
N GLY A 332 17.36 31.66 13.65
CA GLY A 332 16.75 32.27 12.47
C GLY A 332 17.45 32.00 11.14
N THR A 333 18.63 31.37 11.11
CA THR A 333 19.35 31.12 9.84
C THR A 333 18.67 30.05 8.98
N GLY A 334 17.96 29.10 9.62
CA GLY A 334 17.35 27.95 8.95
C GLY A 334 18.34 26.84 8.58
N ILE A 335 19.62 26.99 8.91
CA ILE A 335 20.69 26.03 8.61
C ILE A 335 21.17 25.41 9.91
N LEU A 336 20.99 24.09 10.06
CA LEU A 336 21.39 23.36 11.26
C LEU A 336 22.94 23.29 11.38
N PRO A 337 23.51 23.53 12.57
CA PRO A 337 24.94 23.41 12.79
C PRO A 337 25.39 21.96 12.59
N ASP A 338 26.62 21.76 12.14
CA ASP A 338 27.18 20.42 11.92
C ASP A 338 27.24 19.59 13.20
N GLY A 339 27.12 18.27 13.00
CA GLY A 339 26.97 17.29 14.08
C GLY A 339 25.52 16.87 14.31
N ASP A 340 25.32 16.19 15.45
CA ASP A 340 24.03 15.69 15.88
C ASP A 340 23.08 16.83 16.25
N ILE A 341 21.83 16.69 15.84
CA ILE A 341 20.76 17.57 16.31
C ILE A 341 20.30 17.15 17.71
N HIS A 342 19.87 18.12 18.51
CA HIS A 342 19.43 17.87 19.88
C HIS A 342 18.25 16.88 19.91
N PRO A 343 18.21 15.88 20.83
CA PRO A 343 17.14 14.87 20.86
C PRO A 343 15.72 15.45 20.87
N ASP A 344 15.50 16.55 21.59
CA ASP A 344 14.19 17.23 21.58
C ASP A 344 13.81 17.77 20.19
N LEU A 345 14.78 18.28 19.41
CA LEU A 345 14.51 18.73 18.05
C LEU A 345 14.20 17.53 17.14
N THR A 346 14.92 16.43 17.31
CA THR A 346 14.67 15.14 16.63
C THR A 346 13.26 14.66 16.91
N ASN A 347 12.84 14.62 18.17
CA ASN A 347 11.49 14.23 18.58
C ASN A 347 10.43 15.13 17.94
N ARG A 348 10.64 16.46 17.94
CA ARG A 348 9.71 17.42 17.33
C ARG A 348 9.62 17.30 15.81
N PHE A 349 10.74 17.02 15.14
CA PHE A 349 10.73 16.71 13.70
C PHE A 349 10.03 15.38 13.42
N ALA A 350 10.25 14.36 14.25
CA ALA A 350 9.57 13.07 14.14
C ALA A 350 8.05 13.25 14.29
N GLU A 351 7.57 14.00 15.29
CA GLU A 351 6.15 14.32 15.46
C GLU A 351 5.54 15.00 14.22
N GLU A 352 6.22 16.00 13.64
CA GLU A 352 5.74 16.66 12.43
C GLU A 352 5.75 15.74 11.20
N ALA A 353 6.74 14.85 11.11
CA ALA A 353 6.79 13.82 10.07
C ALA A 353 5.64 12.83 10.21
N THR A 354 5.35 12.34 11.43
CA THR A 354 4.21 11.45 11.70
C THR A 354 2.89 12.12 11.32
N HIS A 355 2.64 13.35 11.78
CA HIS A 355 1.41 14.06 11.45
C HIS A 355 1.25 14.31 9.94
N ALA A 356 2.34 14.63 9.25
CA ALA A 356 2.33 14.82 7.80
C ALA A 356 2.05 13.50 7.06
N ALA A 357 2.73 12.42 7.44
CA ALA A 357 2.57 11.09 6.88
C ALA A 357 1.14 10.56 7.07
N GLU A 358 0.59 10.69 8.28
CA GLU A 358 -0.78 10.26 8.58
C GLU A 358 -1.83 10.99 7.73
N ARG A 359 -1.67 12.31 7.53
CA ARG A 359 -2.59 13.07 6.67
C ARG A 359 -2.38 12.71 5.20
N VAL A 360 -1.14 12.57 4.72
CA VAL A 360 -0.87 12.15 3.33
C VAL A 360 -1.49 10.77 3.05
N LEU A 361 -1.28 9.78 3.92
CA LEU A 361 -1.89 8.46 3.80
C LEU A 361 -3.43 8.54 3.82
N ARG A 362 -4.00 9.38 4.69
CA ARG A 362 -5.44 9.64 4.74
C ARG A 362 -5.98 10.19 3.43
N ILE A 363 -5.31 11.18 2.84
CA ILE A 363 -5.70 11.76 1.56
C ILE A 363 -5.65 10.68 0.46
N CYS A 364 -4.58 9.89 0.40
CA CYS A 364 -4.41 8.82 -0.58
C CYS A 364 -5.51 7.76 -0.49
N ILE A 365 -5.77 7.22 0.70
CA ILE A 365 -6.81 6.20 0.90
C ILE A 365 -8.20 6.78 0.65
N ARG A 366 -8.49 7.98 1.15
CA ARG A 366 -9.82 8.59 0.99
C ARG A 366 -10.11 9.00 -0.45
N ALA A 367 -9.08 9.31 -1.24
CA ALA A 367 -9.22 9.60 -2.67
C ALA A 367 -9.79 8.42 -3.46
N ILE A 368 -9.70 7.18 -2.99
CA ILE A 368 -10.32 6.01 -3.64
C ILE A 368 -11.82 6.21 -3.86
N ASP A 369 -12.51 6.83 -2.90
CA ASP A 369 -13.96 7.10 -2.99
C ASP A 369 -14.32 8.21 -4.00
N TYR A 370 -13.32 8.92 -4.54
CA TYR A 370 -13.48 9.99 -5.55
C TYR A 370 -12.95 9.58 -6.92
N LEU A 371 -12.51 8.33 -7.09
CA LEU A 371 -12.04 7.83 -8.37
C LEU A 371 -13.21 7.52 -9.32
N PRO A 372 -13.01 7.67 -10.64
CA PRO A 372 -13.98 7.16 -11.59
C PRO A 372 -14.08 5.62 -11.48
N PRO A 373 -15.24 5.03 -11.80
CA PRO A 373 -15.48 3.60 -11.57
C PRO A 373 -14.69 2.67 -12.49
N LEU A 374 -14.15 3.18 -13.61
CA LEU A 374 -13.26 2.49 -14.56
C LEU A 374 -12.35 3.53 -15.24
N ASP A 375 -11.35 3.06 -16.00
CA ASP A 375 -10.46 3.88 -16.84
C ASP A 375 -9.75 5.00 -16.06
N ILE A 376 -9.31 4.70 -14.84
CA ILE A 376 -8.61 5.66 -13.99
C ILE A 376 -7.27 6.04 -14.62
N THR A 377 -6.99 7.35 -14.65
CA THR A 377 -5.65 7.87 -14.92
C THR A 377 -5.00 8.44 -13.64
N PHE A 378 -3.68 8.62 -13.65
CA PHE A 378 -2.99 9.32 -12.54
C PHE A 378 -3.43 10.79 -12.41
N GLY A 379 -3.90 11.40 -13.50
CA GLY A 379 -4.53 12.72 -13.49
C GLY A 379 -5.86 12.74 -12.73
N ASP A 380 -6.70 11.71 -12.92
CA ASP A 380 -7.94 11.54 -12.16
C ASP A 380 -7.67 11.31 -10.68
N TYR A 381 -6.61 10.56 -10.36
CA TYR A 381 -6.20 10.37 -8.98
C TYR A 381 -5.73 11.68 -8.34
N LEU A 382 -5.01 12.56 -9.07
CA LEU A 382 -4.71 13.91 -8.56
C LEU A 382 -5.98 14.69 -8.21
N ARG A 383 -6.98 14.69 -9.10
CA ARG A 383 -8.27 15.35 -8.84
C ARG A 383 -8.96 14.77 -7.60
N ALA A 384 -8.92 13.44 -7.46
CA ALA A 384 -9.45 12.73 -6.32
C ALA A 384 -8.72 13.09 -5.01
N LEU A 385 -7.39 13.19 -5.01
CA LEU A 385 -6.59 13.63 -3.86
C LEU A 385 -6.97 15.04 -3.39
N ILE A 386 -7.04 16.00 -4.33
CA ILE A 386 -7.38 17.40 -4.01
C ILE A 386 -8.81 17.51 -3.49
N THR A 387 -9.74 16.78 -4.11
CA THR A 387 -11.15 16.76 -3.68
C THR A 387 -11.28 16.15 -2.28
N ALA A 388 -10.65 15.00 -2.04
CA ALA A 388 -10.72 14.29 -0.76
C ALA A 388 -10.13 15.11 0.39
N ASP A 389 -8.98 15.77 0.20
CA ASP A 389 -8.39 16.62 1.23
C ASP A 389 -9.25 17.84 1.50
N SER A 390 -9.76 18.51 0.46
CA SER A 390 -10.56 19.72 0.64
C SER A 390 -11.89 19.46 1.33
N ASP A 391 -12.54 18.31 1.06
CA ASP A 391 -13.81 17.97 1.69
C ASP A 391 -13.63 17.69 3.20
N LEU A 392 -12.47 17.19 3.61
CA LEU A 392 -12.16 16.90 5.01
C LEU A 392 -11.49 18.07 5.74
N TYR A 393 -10.65 18.83 5.04
CA TYR A 393 -9.87 19.95 5.53
C TYR A 393 -10.02 21.18 4.61
N PRO A 394 -11.16 21.90 4.68
CA PRO A 394 -11.40 23.07 3.83
C PRO A 394 -10.33 24.17 3.97
N ASN A 395 -9.75 24.30 5.17
CA ASN A 395 -8.63 25.21 5.41
C ASN A 395 -7.29 24.47 5.35
N ASP A 396 -6.60 24.61 4.22
CA ASP A 396 -5.26 24.05 4.02
C ASP A 396 -4.17 25.05 4.41
N ALA A 397 -4.01 25.27 5.73
CA ALA A 397 -2.99 26.17 6.28
C ALA A 397 -1.56 25.70 5.95
N ALA A 398 -1.35 24.39 5.93
CA ALA A 398 -0.04 23.77 5.71
C ALA A 398 0.29 23.49 4.23
N LYS A 399 -0.61 23.83 3.31
CA LYS A 399 -0.42 23.78 1.84
C LYS A 399 -0.20 22.38 1.27
N TYR A 400 -0.91 21.38 1.80
CA TYR A 400 -0.91 20.01 1.30
C TYR A 400 -1.32 19.93 -0.16
N ARG A 401 -2.40 20.61 -0.54
CA ARG A 401 -2.97 20.54 -1.90
C ARG A 401 -2.00 21.10 -2.94
N ILE A 402 -1.36 22.24 -2.64
CA ILE A 402 -0.32 22.81 -3.50
C ILE A 402 0.88 21.87 -3.63
N ALA A 403 1.32 21.25 -2.53
CA ALA A 403 2.44 20.30 -2.57
C ALA A 403 2.17 19.10 -3.50
N PHE A 404 0.95 18.53 -3.45
CA PHE A 404 0.53 17.48 -4.40
C PHE A 404 0.55 17.97 -5.84
N ILE A 405 -0.07 19.13 -6.12
CA ILE A 405 -0.13 19.70 -7.48
C ILE A 405 1.29 19.89 -8.05
N GLU A 406 2.20 20.46 -7.27
CA GLU A 406 3.56 20.69 -7.74
C GLU A 406 4.35 19.40 -7.97
N ALA A 407 4.20 18.42 -7.07
CA ALA A 407 4.91 17.14 -7.16
C ALA A 407 4.44 16.29 -8.35
N PHE A 408 3.13 16.30 -8.64
CA PHE A 408 2.54 15.64 -9.81
C PHE A 408 2.94 16.34 -11.10
N ARG A 409 2.87 17.67 -11.14
CA ARG A 409 3.33 18.49 -12.28
C ARG A 409 4.81 18.24 -12.60
N ALA A 410 5.66 18.11 -11.59
CA ALA A 410 7.08 17.84 -11.78
C ALA A 410 7.37 16.51 -12.52
N ARG A 411 6.41 15.59 -12.53
CA ARG A 411 6.48 14.28 -13.21
C ARG A 411 5.60 14.20 -14.46
N GLY A 412 5.02 15.31 -14.88
CA GLY A 412 4.14 15.34 -16.05
C GLY A 412 2.79 14.66 -15.84
N ILE A 413 2.36 14.45 -14.59
CA ILE A 413 1.05 13.89 -14.28
C ILE A 413 0.03 15.02 -14.31
N PHE A 414 -0.88 14.99 -15.29
CA PHE A 414 -1.90 16.00 -15.48
C PHE A 414 -3.27 15.37 -15.75
N PRO A 415 -4.37 15.91 -15.18
CA PRO A 415 -5.70 15.57 -15.65
C PRO A 415 -5.95 16.15 -17.04
N HIS A 416 -6.75 15.45 -17.84
CA HIS A 416 -7.03 15.82 -19.23
C HIS A 416 -8.28 16.69 -19.40
N ASP A 417 -9.12 16.79 -18.38
CA ASP A 417 -10.44 17.43 -18.39
C ASP A 417 -10.47 18.79 -17.69
N VAL A 418 -9.30 19.42 -17.47
CA VAL A 418 -9.19 20.73 -16.79
C VAL A 418 -8.50 21.78 -17.63
N ASN A 419 -8.87 23.05 -17.39
CA ASN A 419 -8.27 24.20 -18.07
C ASN A 419 -6.97 24.68 -17.42
N ASN A 420 -6.77 24.41 -16.12
CA ASN A 420 -5.56 24.78 -15.38
C ASN A 420 -5.39 23.89 -14.13
N LEU A 421 -4.23 24.00 -13.49
CA LEU A 421 -3.87 23.24 -12.27
C LEU A 421 -4.14 24.03 -10.97
N GLY A 422 -5.00 25.05 -11.04
CA GLY A 422 -5.53 25.70 -9.85
C GLY A 422 -6.36 24.70 -9.04
N GLU A 423 -6.35 24.86 -7.72
CA GLU A 423 -7.09 23.98 -6.80
C GLU A 423 -8.56 23.85 -7.22
N GLU A 424 -9.22 24.98 -7.49
CA GLU A 424 -10.61 25.07 -7.96
C GLU A 424 -10.93 24.23 -9.20
N SER A 425 -9.98 24.12 -10.15
CA SER A 425 -10.16 23.39 -11.40
C SER A 425 -9.99 21.89 -11.20
N LEU A 426 -9.17 21.48 -10.22
CA LEU A 426 -8.88 20.09 -9.90
C LEU A 426 -9.96 19.42 -9.06
N HIS A 427 -10.83 20.21 -8.46
CA HIS A 427 -11.98 19.68 -7.75
C HIS A 427 -12.94 18.92 -8.67
N TRP A 428 -13.37 17.74 -8.22
CA TRP A 428 -14.54 17.11 -8.80
C TRP A 428 -15.76 18.00 -8.53
N VAL A 429 -16.42 18.43 -9.60
CA VAL A 429 -17.63 19.22 -9.49
C VAL A 429 -18.72 18.31 -8.92
N ARG A 430 -19.12 18.57 -7.67
CA ARG A 430 -20.31 17.93 -7.11
C ARG A 430 -21.49 18.30 -7.99
N PHE A 431 -22.15 17.28 -8.51
CA PHE A 431 -23.39 17.46 -9.23
C PHE A 431 -24.41 18.15 -8.31
N LYS A 432 -24.75 19.40 -8.63
CA LYS A 432 -25.84 20.11 -7.96
C LYS A 432 -27.10 19.85 -8.78
N GLU A 433 -28.00 19.00 -8.26
CA GLU A 433 -29.28 18.63 -8.90
C GLU A 433 -30.07 19.82 -9.45
N ARG A 434 -29.92 21.00 -8.84
CA ARG A 434 -30.61 22.24 -9.26
C ARG A 434 -30.36 22.69 -10.70
N ASN A 435 -29.29 22.20 -11.35
CA ASN A 435 -28.96 22.52 -12.74
C ASN A 435 -29.27 21.37 -13.72
N TRP A 436 -29.91 20.30 -13.24
CA TRP A 436 -30.27 19.16 -14.06
C TRP A 436 -31.67 19.32 -14.63
N ASP A 437 -31.74 19.56 -15.93
CA ASP A 437 -32.97 19.35 -16.70
C ASP A 437 -32.88 17.97 -17.38
N PRO A 438 -33.75 17.00 -17.01
CA PRO A 438 -33.82 15.69 -17.66
C PRO A 438 -33.97 15.76 -19.19
N GLN A 439 -34.51 16.86 -19.73
CA GLN A 439 -34.59 17.07 -21.18
C GLN A 439 -33.22 17.27 -21.83
N THR A 440 -32.23 17.77 -21.08
CA THR A 440 -30.86 17.98 -21.58
C THR A 440 -30.18 16.64 -21.86
N LEU A 441 -30.36 15.64 -20.99
CA LEU A 441 -29.82 14.29 -21.24
C LEU A 441 -30.46 13.64 -22.47
N ASN A 442 -31.77 13.85 -22.70
CA ASN A 442 -32.45 13.39 -23.91
C ASN A 442 -31.98 14.09 -25.20
N ARG A 443 -31.29 15.24 -25.12
CA ARG A 443 -30.65 15.88 -26.28
C ARG A 443 -29.29 15.26 -26.63
N PHE A 444 -28.59 14.69 -25.64
CA PHE A 444 -27.26 14.08 -25.83
C PHE A 444 -27.29 12.56 -25.94
N LEU A 445 -28.31 11.92 -25.37
CA LEU A 445 -28.53 10.49 -25.56
C LEU A 445 -29.08 10.24 -26.97
N PRO A 446 -28.51 9.26 -27.70
CA PRO A 446 -29.11 8.79 -28.93
C PRO A 446 -30.58 8.39 -28.67
N PRO A 447 -31.48 8.57 -29.65
CA PRO A 447 -32.87 8.21 -29.45
C PRO A 447 -32.98 6.72 -29.05
N ARG A 448 -33.95 6.37 -28.19
CA ARG A 448 -34.01 5.05 -27.51
C ARG A 448 -33.94 3.84 -28.44
N ASN A 449 -34.39 4.00 -29.68
CA ASN A 449 -34.27 3.01 -30.76
C ASN A 449 -32.81 2.80 -31.20
N LEU A 450 -32.01 3.87 -31.29
CA LEU A 450 -30.58 3.81 -31.61
C LEU A 450 -29.76 3.21 -30.46
N MET A 451 -30.09 3.53 -29.20
CA MET A 451 -29.44 2.87 -28.06
C MET A 451 -29.79 1.39 -27.95
N ARG A 452 -31.03 1.00 -28.30
CA ARG A 452 -31.43 -0.41 -28.42
C ARG A 452 -30.72 -1.13 -29.56
N SER A 453 -30.50 -0.48 -30.70
CA SER A 453 -29.74 -1.08 -31.81
C SER A 453 -28.25 -1.15 -31.51
N MET A 454 -27.67 -0.19 -30.77
CA MET A 454 -26.26 -0.27 -30.33
C MET A 454 -26.06 -1.37 -29.28
N ALA A 455 -26.97 -1.52 -28.32
CA ALA A 455 -26.95 -2.64 -27.38
C ALA A 455 -27.20 -4.00 -28.06
N GLY A 456 -28.08 -4.02 -29.07
CA GLY A 456 -28.34 -5.20 -29.90
C GLY A 456 -27.17 -5.57 -30.83
N LEU A 457 -26.42 -4.58 -31.34
CA LEU A 457 -25.18 -4.77 -32.10
C LEU A 457 -24.07 -5.33 -31.20
N TYR A 458 -23.94 -4.84 -29.96
CA TYR A 458 -23.03 -5.42 -28.97
C TYR A 458 -23.39 -6.87 -28.60
N GLN A 459 -24.68 -7.22 -28.55
CA GLN A 459 -25.13 -8.60 -28.35
C GLN A 459 -24.98 -9.47 -29.61
N ALA A 460 -25.09 -8.89 -30.79
CA ALA A 460 -24.90 -9.61 -32.06
C ALA A 460 -23.42 -9.83 -32.39
N GLU A 461 -22.53 -8.91 -32.03
CA GLU A 461 -21.07 -9.08 -32.13
C GLU A 461 -20.52 -10.06 -31.09
N GLY A 462 -21.23 -10.25 -29.96
CA GLY A 462 -20.99 -11.36 -29.02
C GLY A 462 -21.35 -12.75 -29.54
N GLY A 463 -21.90 -12.86 -30.76
CA GLY A 463 -22.21 -14.10 -31.46
C GLY A 463 -21.09 -14.67 -32.34
N MET A 464 -19.94 -14.01 -32.44
CA MET A 464 -18.74 -14.58 -33.10
C MET A 464 -17.75 -15.13 -32.06
N SER A 465 -18.22 -16.06 -31.21
CA SER A 465 -17.37 -16.80 -30.27
C SER A 465 -16.82 -18.12 -30.83
N GLU A 466 -16.80 -18.31 -32.15
CA GLU A 466 -16.14 -19.47 -32.80
C GLU A 466 -14.68 -19.20 -33.22
N LEU A 467 -14.10 -18.07 -32.81
CA LEU A 467 -12.68 -17.74 -33.02
C LEU A 467 -11.85 -17.66 -31.72
N ALA A 468 -12.47 -17.89 -30.56
CA ALA A 468 -11.78 -17.99 -29.27
C ALA A 468 -11.31 -19.42 -28.95
N ASP A 469 -11.82 -20.44 -29.64
CA ASP A 469 -11.43 -21.86 -29.49
C ASP A 469 -10.16 -22.25 -30.28
N HIS A 470 -9.34 -21.27 -30.69
CA HIS A 470 -8.07 -21.50 -31.37
C HIS A 470 -6.84 -20.86 -30.72
N LEU A 471 -6.98 -20.32 -29.50
CA LEU A 471 -5.85 -19.79 -28.71
C LEU A 471 -5.67 -20.47 -27.34
N VAL A 472 -6.33 -21.60 -27.09
CA VAL A 472 -6.16 -22.42 -25.87
C VAL A 472 -5.42 -23.75 -26.13
N SER A 473 -4.95 -24.01 -27.36
CA SER A 473 -4.09 -25.18 -27.64
C SER A 473 -2.66 -24.77 -27.97
N LYS A 474 -1.90 -24.36 -26.93
CA LYS A 474 -0.42 -24.41 -26.88
C LYS A 474 0.08 -24.03 -25.48
N GLU A 475 -0.33 -24.82 -24.49
CA GLU A 475 0.42 -25.01 -23.25
C GLU A 475 0.80 -26.49 -23.16
N ASP A 476 1.82 -26.86 -23.94
CA ASP A 476 2.60 -28.08 -23.80
C ASP A 476 3.97 -27.75 -24.38
N GLU A 477 4.87 -27.23 -23.53
CA GLU A 477 6.33 -27.30 -23.59
C GLU A 477 6.93 -26.36 -22.51
N TRP A 478 7.20 -26.93 -21.34
CA TRP A 478 8.30 -26.54 -20.47
C TRP A 478 9.32 -27.69 -20.48
#